data_AF-A0A2E7JS99-F1
#
_entry.id   AF-A0A2E7JS99-F1
#
_cell.length_a   1.000
_cell.length_b   1.000
_cell.length_c   1.000
_cell.angle_alpha   90.00
_cell.angle_beta   90.00
_cell.angle_gamma   90.00
#
_symmetry.space_group_name_H-M   'P 1'
#
loop_
_entity.id
_entity.type
_entity.pdbx_description
1 polymer ?
#
loop_
_entity_poly.entity_id
_entity_poly.type
_entity_poly.pdbx_seq_one_letter_code
_entity_poly.pdbx_strand_id
1 'polypeptide(L)'
;TRDGYIHDFELARAKEEFDALPYPYYAIPGATGHDDPRLNVTAETLDNFARFFGPCPWTFVHKEVRFTGLYAAIAGSGLPHEQRMWDFLERELPTAPAARHHVLLMHYTLFVDALDEPTWDITKEDEYHSWYFTIDNPHRQRLFAACKKTGVDIVLSGHIHCRRPPQTVAGIRFYRCAGIAMPQWQDRFADGDPRLGFYRFDVSDDGIRDTFIPLASESTADGAYGPGGHPRPEERDYSLAIETAKNDAPFRP
;
A
#
# COMPACT_ATOMS: atom_id res chain seq x y z
N THR A 1 3.96 -16.55 -0.76
CA THR A 1 3.78 -15.23 -0.14
C THR A 1 2.71 -15.38 0.93
N ARG A 2 2.92 -14.78 2.11
CA ARG A 2 1.85 -14.61 3.09
C ARG A 2 0.98 -13.48 2.57
N ASP A 3 -0.30 -13.71 2.35
CA ASP A 3 -1.18 -12.63 1.90
C ASP A 3 -1.56 -11.69 3.06
N GLY A 4 -1.29 -12.13 4.30
CA GLY A 4 -1.50 -11.32 5.50
C GLY A 4 -2.98 -11.02 5.74
N TYR A 5 -3.89 -11.72 5.06
CA TYR A 5 -5.28 -11.32 4.97
C TYR A 5 -6.21 -12.45 5.40
N ILE A 6 -5.83 -13.72 5.12
CA ILE A 6 -6.71 -14.87 5.39
C ILE A 6 -6.60 -15.34 6.85
N HIS A 7 -5.42 -15.28 7.44
CA HIS A 7 -5.19 -15.82 8.78
C HIS A 7 -4.48 -14.84 9.71
N ASP A 8 -5.00 -14.71 10.94
CA ASP A 8 -4.42 -13.85 12.00
C ASP A 8 -2.93 -14.13 12.24
N PHE A 9 -2.47 -15.38 12.11
CA PHE A 9 -1.06 -15.72 12.37
C PHE A 9 -0.10 -15.05 11.37
N GLU A 10 -0.53 -14.73 10.16
CA GLU A 10 0.31 -14.07 9.17
C GLU A 10 0.55 -12.60 9.55
N LEU A 11 -0.50 -11.91 9.99
CA LEU A 11 -0.41 -10.54 10.52
C LEU A 11 0.35 -10.51 11.85
N ALA A 12 0.12 -11.49 12.73
CA ALA A 12 0.86 -11.62 13.98
C ALA A 12 2.36 -11.78 13.71
N ARG A 13 2.73 -12.64 12.76
CA ARG A 13 4.13 -12.86 12.41
C ARG A 13 4.76 -11.64 11.74
N ALA A 14 4.05 -10.97 10.83
CA ALA A 14 4.51 -9.71 10.24
C ALA A 14 4.72 -8.64 11.33
N LYS A 15 3.81 -8.58 12.31
CA LYS A 15 3.94 -7.69 13.46
C LYS A 15 5.17 -8.01 14.31
N GLU A 16 5.42 -9.28 14.64
CA GLU A 16 6.64 -9.69 15.36
C GLU A 16 7.91 -9.24 14.62
N GLU A 17 7.96 -9.46 13.30
CA GLU A 17 9.11 -9.09 12.47
C GLU A 17 9.29 -7.57 12.40
N PHE A 18 8.22 -6.79 12.31
CA PHE A 18 8.29 -5.32 12.35
C PHE A 18 8.59 -4.75 13.74
N ASP A 19 8.05 -5.34 14.81
CA ASP A 19 8.34 -4.94 16.20
C ASP A 19 9.80 -5.19 16.59
N ALA A 20 10.49 -6.10 15.89
CA ALA A 20 11.93 -6.37 16.06
C ALA A 20 12.84 -5.32 15.39
N LEU A 21 12.30 -4.41 14.58
CA LEU A 21 13.09 -3.37 13.92
C LEU A 21 13.64 -2.37 14.95
N PRO A 22 14.88 -1.88 14.78
CA PRO A 22 15.49 -0.93 15.74
C PRO A 22 14.94 0.51 15.58
N TYR A 23 13.87 0.70 14.82
CA TYR A 23 13.25 1.97 14.53
C TYR A 23 11.72 1.84 14.52
N PRO A 24 10.98 2.91 14.85
CA PRO A 24 9.53 2.92 14.73
C PRO A 24 9.09 2.66 13.29
N TYR A 25 7.97 1.96 13.14
CA TYR A 25 7.33 1.73 11.85
C TYR A 25 5.87 2.16 11.90
N TYR A 26 5.32 2.49 10.74
CA TYR A 26 3.92 2.82 10.56
C TYR A 26 3.44 2.06 9.32
N ALA A 27 2.32 1.36 9.46
CA ALA A 27 1.80 0.50 8.41
C ALA A 27 0.47 1.06 7.87
N ILE A 28 0.23 0.79 6.59
CA ILE A 28 -1.06 1.00 5.94
C ILE A 28 -1.55 -0.33 5.37
N PRO A 29 -2.86 -0.56 5.28
CA PRO A 29 -3.40 -1.72 4.60
C PRO A 29 -2.96 -1.72 3.12
N GLY A 30 -2.69 -2.91 2.59
CA GLY A 30 -2.44 -3.15 1.17
C GLY A 30 -3.37 -4.19 0.57
N ALA A 31 -4.54 -4.39 1.17
CA ALA A 31 -5.51 -5.37 0.70
C ALA A 31 -5.82 -5.11 -0.77
N THR A 32 -5.97 -6.19 -1.52
CA THR A 32 -6.08 -6.15 -2.98
C THR A 32 -7.53 -6.38 -3.33
N GLY A 33 -8.28 -5.28 -3.49
CA GLY A 33 -9.68 -5.33 -3.92
C GLY A 33 -10.45 -4.06 -3.63
N HIS A 34 -10.30 -3.06 -4.48
CA HIS A 34 -11.31 -2.00 -4.57
C HIS A 34 -12.50 -2.55 -5.38
N ASP A 35 -13.76 -2.39 -4.97
CA ASP A 35 -15.03 -2.62 -5.71
C ASP A 35 -15.25 -3.88 -6.59
N ASP A 36 -14.31 -4.83 -6.66
CA ASP A 36 -14.53 -6.16 -7.22
C ASP A 36 -14.87 -7.13 -6.08
N PRO A 37 -16.10 -7.70 -6.06
CA PRO A 37 -16.50 -8.69 -5.08
C PRO A 37 -15.56 -9.91 -5.02
N ARG A 38 -14.82 -10.20 -6.09
CA ARG A 38 -13.84 -11.30 -6.15
C ARG A 38 -12.56 -10.99 -5.39
N LEU A 39 -12.29 -9.71 -5.14
CA LEU A 39 -11.08 -9.21 -4.50
C LEU A 39 -11.29 -8.87 -3.00
N ASN A 40 -12.50 -9.12 -2.48
CA ASN A 40 -12.76 -9.40 -1.06
C ASN A 40 -12.36 -8.34 0.00
N VAL A 41 -12.22 -7.04 -0.28
CA VAL A 41 -12.06 -6.10 0.86
C VAL A 41 -13.36 -6.06 1.67
N THR A 42 -13.29 -6.48 2.93
CA THR A 42 -14.41 -6.43 3.88
C THR A 42 -14.05 -5.56 5.08
N ALA A 43 -15.08 -5.07 5.79
CA ALA A 43 -14.89 -4.36 7.06
C ALA A 43 -14.07 -5.20 8.06
N GLU A 44 -14.36 -6.49 8.18
CA GLU A 44 -13.67 -7.43 9.08
C GLU A 44 -12.17 -7.48 8.80
N THR A 45 -11.78 -7.46 7.53
CA THR A 45 -10.36 -7.59 7.16
C THR A 45 -9.56 -6.32 7.44
N LEU A 46 -10.18 -5.15 7.31
CA LEU A 46 -9.59 -3.88 7.70
C LEU A 46 -9.54 -3.73 9.24
N ASP A 47 -10.56 -4.22 9.93
CA ASP A 47 -10.59 -4.25 11.40
C ASP A 47 -9.54 -5.23 11.95
N ASN A 48 -9.32 -6.35 11.27
CA ASN A 48 -8.26 -7.29 11.62
C ASN A 48 -6.87 -6.68 11.44
N PHE A 49 -6.61 -6.02 10.30
CA PHE A 49 -5.37 -5.25 10.12
C PHE A 49 -5.18 -4.24 11.27
N ALA A 50 -6.23 -3.50 11.63
CA ALA A 50 -6.16 -2.48 12.66
C ALA A 50 -5.88 -3.05 14.06
N ARG A 51 -6.29 -4.29 14.37
CA ARG A 51 -5.93 -4.97 15.63
C ARG A 51 -4.41 -5.13 15.80
N PHE A 52 -3.68 -5.36 14.72
CA PHE A 52 -2.22 -5.58 14.77
C PHE A 52 -1.43 -4.28 14.58
N PHE A 53 -1.85 -3.44 13.65
CA PHE A 53 -1.06 -2.29 13.18
C PHE A 53 -1.62 -0.93 13.57
N GLY A 54 -2.76 -0.90 14.27
CA GLY A 54 -3.42 0.32 14.70
C GLY A 54 -4.42 0.87 13.67
N PRO A 55 -5.17 1.92 14.06
CA PRO A 55 -6.21 2.48 13.21
C PRO A 55 -5.62 3.12 11.94
N CYS A 56 -6.36 3.02 10.84
CA CYS A 56 -6.09 3.69 9.58
C CYS A 56 -7.38 4.42 9.15
N PRO A 57 -7.33 5.69 8.72
CA PRO A 57 -6.12 6.51 8.48
C PRO A 57 -5.44 7.02 9.75
N TRP A 58 -4.19 7.47 9.60
CA TRP A 58 -3.39 8.10 10.67
C TRP A 58 -2.57 9.28 10.14
N THR A 59 -2.21 10.22 11.02
CA THR A 59 -1.25 11.29 10.71
C THR A 59 -0.45 11.71 11.93
N PHE A 60 0.80 12.12 11.72
CA PHE A 60 1.64 12.71 12.76
C PHE A 60 2.70 13.64 12.15
N VAL A 61 3.31 14.48 12.97
CA VAL A 61 4.44 15.34 12.58
C VAL A 61 5.72 14.88 13.27
N HIS A 62 6.79 14.74 12.51
CA HIS A 62 8.13 14.47 13.02
C HIS A 62 9.14 15.36 12.30
N LYS A 63 9.90 16.18 13.05
CA LYS A 63 10.95 17.08 12.53
C LYS A 63 10.48 17.88 11.30
N GLU A 64 9.40 18.64 11.44
CA GLU A 64 8.81 19.47 10.37
C GLU A 64 8.29 18.69 9.14
N VAL A 65 8.17 17.37 9.22
CA VAL A 65 7.53 16.54 8.19
C VAL A 65 6.26 15.91 8.75
N ARG A 66 5.13 16.19 8.11
CA ARG A 66 3.89 15.46 8.35
C ARG A 66 3.88 14.17 7.55
N PHE A 67 3.57 13.06 8.21
CA PHE A 67 3.34 11.78 7.58
C PHE A 67 1.87 11.41 7.73
N THR A 68 1.25 10.96 6.65
CA THR A 68 -0.15 10.53 6.64
C THR A 68 -0.26 9.20 5.93
N GLY A 69 -0.90 8.22 6.56
CA GLY A 69 -1.18 6.92 5.98
C GLY A 69 -2.68 6.70 5.80
N LEU A 70 -3.07 6.16 4.65
CA LEU A 70 -4.45 5.79 4.35
C LEU A 70 -4.52 4.58 3.42
N TYR A 71 -5.72 4.00 3.32
CA TYR A 71 -6.03 2.94 2.37
C TYR A 71 -7.02 3.44 1.31
N ALA A 72 -6.49 3.92 0.19
CA ALA A 72 -7.28 4.61 -0.84
C ALA A 72 -8.26 3.70 -1.60
N ALA A 73 -7.95 2.41 -1.71
CA ALA A 73 -8.77 1.42 -2.41
C ALA A 73 -10.10 1.09 -1.69
N ILE A 74 -10.40 1.75 -0.57
CA ILE A 74 -11.73 1.70 0.05
C ILE A 74 -12.74 2.65 -0.60
N ALA A 75 -12.27 3.57 -1.46
CA ALA A 75 -13.05 4.68 -1.98
C ALA A 75 -14.05 4.28 -3.07
N GLY A 76 -15.32 4.11 -2.75
CA GLY A 76 -16.36 3.58 -3.66
C GLY A 76 -17.03 2.32 -3.10
N SER A 77 -16.42 1.72 -2.07
CA SER A 77 -16.88 0.45 -1.48
C SER A 77 -18.20 0.52 -0.72
N GLY A 78 -18.60 1.71 -0.25
CA GLY A 78 -19.75 1.87 0.64
C GLY A 78 -19.55 1.33 2.06
N LEU A 79 -18.34 0.86 2.40
CA LEU A 79 -18.02 0.38 3.75
C LEU A 79 -17.91 1.53 4.76
N PRO A 80 -18.18 1.31 6.06
CA PRO A 80 -18.00 2.35 7.09
C PRO A 80 -16.58 2.92 7.14
N HIS A 81 -15.58 2.12 6.77
CA HIS A 81 -14.18 2.51 6.67
C HIS A 81 -13.95 3.58 5.59
N GLU A 82 -14.72 3.56 4.50
CA GLU A 82 -14.68 4.60 3.47
C GLU A 82 -15.12 5.94 4.05
N GLN A 83 -16.26 5.98 4.74
CA GLN A 83 -16.76 7.20 5.35
C GLN A 83 -15.76 7.79 6.35
N ARG A 84 -15.14 6.94 7.17
CA ARG A 84 -14.06 7.37 8.09
C ARG A 84 -12.86 7.95 7.35
N MET A 85 -12.44 7.34 6.24
CA MET A 85 -11.35 7.87 5.43
C MET A 85 -11.68 9.27 4.88
N TRP A 86 -12.90 9.48 4.37
CA TRP A 86 -13.32 10.77 3.85
C TRP A 86 -13.46 11.83 4.93
N ASP A 87 -14.08 11.51 6.07
CA ASP A 87 -14.18 12.43 7.21
C ASP A 87 -12.79 12.87 7.68
N PHE A 88 -11.86 11.93 7.79
CA PHE A 88 -10.47 12.23 8.12
C PHE A 88 -9.82 13.15 7.10
N LEU A 89 -9.86 12.82 5.81
CA LEU A 89 -9.20 13.59 4.75
C LEU A 89 -9.75 15.02 4.60
N GLU A 90 -11.05 15.19 4.77
CA GLU A 90 -11.73 16.44 4.44
C GLU A 90 -11.93 17.37 5.64
N ARG A 91 -11.99 16.79 6.84
CA ARG A 91 -12.31 17.51 8.10
C ARG A 91 -11.17 17.48 9.09
N GLU A 92 -10.57 16.32 9.36
CA GLU A 92 -9.55 16.19 10.42
C GLU A 92 -8.16 16.62 9.94
N LEU A 93 -7.68 16.04 8.83
CA LEU A 93 -6.34 16.29 8.29
C LEU A 93 -6.06 17.78 7.99
N PRO A 94 -7.01 18.59 7.48
CA PRO A 94 -6.80 20.02 7.29
C PRO A 94 -6.62 20.80 8.61
N THR A 95 -7.06 20.24 9.74
CA THR A 95 -6.89 20.85 11.08
C THR A 95 -5.64 20.35 11.80
N ALA A 96 -4.97 19.32 11.28
CA ALA A 96 -3.75 18.80 11.85
C ALA A 96 -2.63 19.86 11.78
N PRO A 97 -1.64 19.83 12.71
CA PRO A 97 -0.54 20.79 12.71
C PRO A 97 0.11 20.92 11.34
N ALA A 98 0.40 22.17 10.97
CA ALA A 98 1.19 22.47 9.79
C ALA A 98 2.61 21.91 9.98
N ALA A 99 3.21 21.51 8.87
CA ALA A 99 4.59 21.05 8.80
C ALA A 99 5.22 21.63 7.53
N ARG A 100 6.54 21.78 7.51
CA ARG A 100 7.26 22.27 6.33
C ARG A 100 7.08 21.34 5.13
N HIS A 101 7.00 20.03 5.39
CA HIS A 101 6.76 19.01 4.38
C HIS A 101 5.60 18.10 4.73
N HIS A 102 4.98 17.50 3.72
CA HIS A 102 3.93 16.49 3.92
C HIS A 102 4.09 15.31 2.96
N VAL A 103 4.26 14.12 3.53
CA VAL A 103 4.35 12.84 2.84
C VAL A 103 3.08 12.03 3.09
N LEU A 104 2.41 11.62 2.02
CA LEU A 104 1.23 10.76 2.06
C LEU A 104 1.58 9.36 1.55
N LEU A 105 1.15 8.34 2.29
CA LEU A 105 1.32 6.93 1.95
C LEU A 105 -0.04 6.32 1.65
N MET A 106 -0.12 5.64 0.50
CA MET A 106 -1.28 4.84 0.10
C MET A 106 -0.79 3.57 -0.59
N HIS A 107 -1.56 2.48 -0.57
CA HIS A 107 -1.10 1.25 -1.23
C HIS A 107 -1.26 1.34 -2.76
N TYR A 108 -2.49 1.60 -3.22
CA TYR A 108 -2.81 1.73 -4.64
C TYR A 108 -2.17 2.99 -5.22
N THR A 109 -1.81 2.97 -6.50
CA THR A 109 -1.35 4.21 -7.14
C THR A 109 -2.55 5.10 -7.44
N LEU A 110 -2.41 6.40 -7.24
CA LEU A 110 -3.50 7.33 -7.55
C LEU A 110 -3.82 7.31 -9.05
N PHE A 111 -2.78 7.16 -9.88
CA PHE A 111 -2.85 7.00 -11.32
C PHE A 111 -1.59 6.30 -11.86
N VAL A 112 -1.72 5.58 -12.97
CA VAL A 112 -0.59 4.85 -13.59
C VAL A 112 0.18 5.71 -14.56
N ASP A 113 -0.52 6.41 -15.46
CA ASP A 113 0.11 7.20 -16.51
C ASP A 113 -0.16 8.70 -16.33
N ALA A 114 -1.40 9.08 -16.05
CA ALA A 114 -1.78 10.48 -15.89
C ALA A 114 -2.97 10.64 -14.94
N LEU A 115 -3.04 11.79 -14.26
CA LEU A 115 -4.11 12.09 -13.31
C LEU A 115 -5.52 12.05 -13.96
N ASP A 116 -5.60 12.37 -15.26
CA ASP A 116 -6.81 12.41 -16.07
C ASP A 116 -7.03 11.14 -16.93
N GLU A 117 -6.34 10.02 -16.63
CA GLU A 117 -6.65 8.73 -17.23
C GLU A 117 -8.14 8.35 -17.02
N PRO A 118 -8.75 7.55 -17.91
CA PRO A 118 -10.19 7.28 -17.81
C PRO A 118 -10.57 6.51 -16.53
N THR A 119 -11.88 6.40 -16.30
CA THR A 119 -12.44 5.35 -15.42
C THR A 119 -12.47 4.06 -16.23
N TRP A 120 -12.05 2.97 -15.61
CA TRP A 120 -11.84 1.69 -16.28
C TRP A 120 -13.05 0.77 -16.10
N ASP A 121 -13.45 0.07 -17.16
CA ASP A 121 -14.53 -0.90 -17.16
C ASP A 121 -14.00 -2.28 -16.76
N ILE A 122 -14.29 -2.70 -15.52
CA ILE A 122 -13.83 -3.99 -14.96
C ILE A 122 -14.33 -5.22 -15.74
N THR A 123 -15.35 -5.05 -16.57
CA THR A 123 -15.91 -6.15 -17.37
C THR A 123 -15.11 -6.39 -18.65
N LYS A 124 -14.20 -5.48 -19.01
CA LYS A 124 -13.30 -5.62 -20.15
C LYS A 124 -11.92 -6.08 -19.70
N GLU A 125 -11.45 -7.17 -20.31
CA GLU A 125 -10.20 -7.83 -19.96
C GLU A 125 -8.98 -6.91 -20.11
N ASP A 126 -8.96 -6.07 -21.15
CA ASP A 126 -7.87 -5.14 -21.44
C ASP A 126 -7.84 -3.90 -20.53
N GLU A 127 -8.95 -3.58 -19.84
CA GLU A 127 -9.05 -2.48 -18.87
C GLU A 127 -8.86 -2.95 -17.42
N TYR A 128 -9.04 -4.24 -17.14
CA TYR A 128 -9.00 -4.80 -15.78
C TYR A 128 -7.71 -4.49 -15.02
N HIS A 129 -6.54 -4.61 -15.65
CA HIS A 129 -5.28 -4.31 -14.99
C HIS A 129 -5.14 -2.83 -14.63
N SER A 130 -5.55 -1.93 -15.54
CA SER A 130 -5.49 -0.49 -15.29
C SER A 130 -6.42 -0.11 -14.14
N TRP A 131 -7.64 -0.67 -14.12
CA TRP A 131 -8.54 -0.57 -12.99
C TRP A 131 -7.90 -1.09 -11.70
N TYR A 132 -7.38 -2.31 -11.73
CA TYR A 132 -6.84 -3.02 -10.58
C TYR A 132 -5.69 -2.27 -9.93
N PHE A 133 -4.84 -1.59 -10.70
CA PHE A 133 -3.68 -0.88 -10.18
C PHE A 133 -3.97 0.58 -9.75
N THR A 134 -5.11 1.16 -10.12
CA THR A 134 -5.40 2.60 -9.95
C THR A 134 -6.61 2.85 -9.05
N ILE A 135 -6.88 4.13 -8.78
CA ILE A 135 -8.14 4.58 -8.18
C ILE A 135 -8.94 5.28 -9.26
N ASP A 136 -10.23 5.00 -9.42
CA ASP A 136 -11.05 5.60 -10.47
C ASP A 136 -11.69 6.93 -10.08
N ASN A 137 -12.18 7.66 -11.09
CA ASN A 137 -13.04 8.81 -10.86
C ASN A 137 -14.41 8.37 -10.35
N PRO A 138 -15.03 9.14 -9.42
CA PRO A 138 -14.63 10.50 -8.99
C PRO A 138 -13.60 10.53 -7.84
N HIS A 139 -13.27 9.37 -7.26
CA HIS A 139 -12.46 9.27 -6.04
C HIS A 139 -11.02 9.72 -6.23
N ARG A 140 -10.43 9.45 -7.40
CA ARG A 140 -9.09 9.93 -7.77
C ARG A 140 -8.95 11.44 -7.65
N GLN A 141 -9.87 12.18 -8.27
CA GLN A 141 -9.85 13.65 -8.22
C GLN A 141 -10.15 14.19 -6.83
N ARG A 142 -11.03 13.52 -6.07
CA ARG A 142 -11.33 13.87 -4.67
C ARG A 142 -10.09 13.70 -3.77
N LEU A 143 -9.36 12.59 -3.90
CA LEU A 143 -8.09 12.35 -3.21
C LEU A 143 -7.03 13.39 -3.60
N PHE A 144 -6.90 13.68 -4.90
CA PHE A 144 -5.96 14.69 -5.38
C PHE A 144 -6.28 16.09 -4.84
N ALA A 145 -7.56 16.45 -4.78
CA ALA A 145 -8.01 17.71 -4.17
C ALA A 145 -7.67 17.77 -2.67
N ALA A 146 -7.84 16.68 -1.93
CA ALA A 146 -7.43 16.59 -0.53
C ALA A 146 -5.90 16.73 -0.37
N CYS A 147 -5.11 16.12 -1.26
CA CYS A 147 -3.65 16.27 -1.28
C CYS A 147 -3.24 17.73 -1.44
N LYS A 148 -3.83 18.44 -2.41
CA LYS A 148 -3.57 19.88 -2.63
C LYS A 148 -4.00 20.73 -1.43
N LYS A 149 -5.20 20.50 -0.90
CA LYS A 149 -5.75 21.24 0.26
C LYS A 149 -4.85 21.12 1.49
N THR A 150 -4.19 19.98 1.65
CA THR A 150 -3.33 19.67 2.79
C THR A 150 -1.84 19.80 2.47
N GLY A 151 -1.48 20.42 1.34
CA GLY A 151 -0.08 20.72 0.99
C GLY A 151 0.83 19.49 0.93
N VAL A 152 0.35 18.36 0.42
CA VAL A 152 1.17 17.15 0.20
C VAL A 152 2.28 17.46 -0.82
N ASP A 153 3.53 17.13 -0.49
CA ASP A 153 4.69 17.26 -1.40
C ASP A 153 5.02 15.93 -2.10
N ILE A 154 4.81 14.82 -1.40
CA ILE A 154 5.17 13.48 -1.85
C ILE A 154 4.01 12.52 -1.59
N VAL A 155 3.63 11.75 -2.61
CA VAL A 155 2.75 10.58 -2.47
C VAL A 155 3.57 9.32 -2.78
N LEU A 156 3.57 8.38 -1.83
CA LEU A 156 4.20 7.07 -1.98
C LEU A 156 3.12 6.03 -2.19
N SER A 157 3.23 5.26 -3.29
CA SER A 157 2.35 4.14 -3.61
C SER A 157 3.12 2.84 -3.76
N GLY A 158 2.51 1.73 -3.33
CA GLY A 158 2.99 0.37 -3.58
C GLY A 158 2.28 -0.26 -4.77
N HIS A 159 1.80 -1.49 -4.57
CA HIS A 159 0.90 -2.26 -5.45
C HIS A 159 1.48 -2.69 -6.80
N ILE A 160 2.06 -1.78 -7.58
CA ILE A 160 2.62 -2.08 -8.91
C ILE A 160 3.90 -2.91 -8.83
N HIS A 161 4.69 -2.80 -7.75
CA HIS A 161 5.97 -3.48 -7.56
C HIS A 161 6.99 -3.27 -8.70
N CYS A 162 6.86 -2.17 -9.45
CA CYS A 162 7.81 -1.73 -10.46
C CYS A 162 7.97 -0.23 -10.32
N ARG A 163 9.21 0.23 -10.19
CA ARG A 163 9.51 1.66 -10.06
C ARG A 163 9.54 2.33 -11.40
N ARG A 164 9.30 3.63 -11.38
CA ARG A 164 9.53 4.56 -12.49
C ARG A 164 10.12 5.84 -11.91
N PRO A 165 10.74 6.71 -12.72
CA PRO A 165 11.06 8.06 -12.29
C PRO A 165 9.83 8.75 -11.66
N PRO A 166 9.99 9.49 -10.54
CA PRO A 166 8.87 10.13 -9.88
C PRO A 166 8.16 11.11 -10.82
N GLN A 167 6.83 11.04 -10.89
CA GLN A 167 6.05 11.97 -11.70
C GLN A 167 5.66 13.18 -10.86
N THR A 168 5.82 14.39 -11.40
CA THR A 168 5.42 15.62 -10.70
C THR A 168 4.14 16.17 -11.31
N VAL A 169 3.08 16.28 -10.51
CA VAL A 169 1.79 16.85 -10.92
C VAL A 169 1.39 17.94 -9.94
N ALA A 170 1.22 19.17 -10.42
CA ALA A 170 0.91 20.35 -9.62
C ALA A 170 1.85 20.55 -8.39
N GLY A 171 3.14 20.25 -8.56
CA GLY A 171 4.14 20.35 -7.51
C GLY A 171 4.24 19.14 -6.56
N ILE A 172 3.33 18.17 -6.68
CA ILE A 172 3.34 16.94 -5.88
C ILE A 172 4.11 15.85 -6.62
N ARG A 173 5.07 15.20 -5.94
CA ARG A 173 5.87 14.09 -6.49
C ARG A 173 5.21 12.74 -6.17
N PHE A 174 4.88 11.96 -7.18
CA PHE A 174 4.28 10.65 -7.07
C PHE A 174 5.33 9.57 -7.31
N TYR A 175 5.52 8.71 -6.31
CA TYR A 175 6.43 7.57 -6.37
C TYR A 175 5.63 6.27 -6.44
N ARG A 176 6.09 5.39 -7.33
CA ARG A 176 5.69 3.98 -7.38
C ARG A 176 6.85 3.18 -6.81
N CYS A 177 6.64 2.64 -5.61
CA CYS A 177 7.67 1.95 -4.85
C CYS A 177 7.86 0.52 -5.37
N ALA A 178 9.10 0.01 -5.26
CA ALA A 178 9.41 -1.37 -5.58
C ALA A 178 8.72 -2.32 -4.59
N GLY A 179 8.51 -3.56 -5.02
CA GLY A 179 8.28 -4.67 -4.10
C GLY A 179 9.57 -5.04 -3.37
N ILE A 180 9.44 -5.71 -2.22
CA ILE A 180 10.56 -6.33 -1.50
C ILE A 180 10.59 -7.86 -1.64
N ALA A 181 9.59 -8.44 -2.30
CA ALA A 181 9.43 -9.89 -2.42
C ALA A 181 9.32 -10.37 -3.88
N MET A 182 8.65 -9.60 -4.73
CA MET A 182 8.46 -9.94 -6.15
C MET A 182 8.21 -8.67 -6.97
N PRO A 183 8.70 -8.59 -8.22
CA PRO A 183 8.29 -7.56 -9.17
C PRO A 183 6.88 -7.85 -9.70
N GLN A 184 6.22 -6.82 -10.23
CA GLN A 184 4.94 -6.98 -10.92
C GLN A 184 4.81 -5.92 -12.02
N TRP A 185 4.08 -6.27 -13.09
CA TRP A 185 3.64 -5.36 -14.14
C TRP A 185 4.75 -4.52 -14.82
N GLN A 186 6.00 -4.98 -14.79
CA GLN A 186 7.12 -4.26 -15.36
C GLN A 186 7.06 -4.12 -16.88
N ASP A 187 6.50 -5.13 -17.57
CA ASP A 187 6.39 -5.16 -19.04
C ASP A 187 5.43 -4.08 -19.57
N ARG A 188 4.64 -3.45 -18.69
CA ARG A 188 3.75 -2.33 -19.03
C ARG A 188 4.51 -1.01 -19.27
N PHE A 189 5.76 -0.89 -18.81
CA PHE A 189 6.49 0.38 -18.78
C PHE A 189 7.84 0.26 -19.47
N ALA A 190 8.06 1.08 -20.50
CA ALA A 190 9.37 1.17 -21.16
C ALA A 190 10.48 1.70 -20.23
N ASP A 191 10.11 2.50 -19.22
CA ASP A 191 10.98 3.08 -18.20
C ASP A 191 10.82 2.39 -16.83
N GLY A 192 10.27 1.17 -16.82
CA GLY A 192 10.10 0.37 -15.61
C GLY A 192 11.43 -0.17 -15.05
N ASP A 193 11.57 -0.11 -13.73
CA ASP A 193 12.68 -0.71 -12.98
C ASP A 193 12.13 -1.75 -11.98
N PRO A 194 12.20 -3.05 -12.30
CA PRO A 194 11.61 -4.13 -11.48
C PRO A 194 12.50 -4.56 -10.31
N ARG A 195 13.67 -3.94 -10.11
CA ARG A 195 14.57 -4.35 -9.02
C ARG A 195 13.88 -4.23 -7.66
N LEU A 196 14.01 -5.26 -6.84
CA LEU A 196 13.47 -5.27 -5.49
C LEU A 196 14.27 -4.32 -4.58
N GLY A 197 13.59 -3.67 -3.64
CA GLY A 197 14.25 -2.76 -2.71
C GLY A 197 13.29 -1.78 -2.04
N PHE A 198 13.84 -0.73 -1.46
CA PHE A 198 13.08 0.32 -0.79
C PHE A 198 13.67 1.70 -1.07
N TYR A 199 12.84 2.73 -0.90
CA TYR A 199 13.31 4.11 -0.92
C TYR A 199 13.77 4.55 0.47
N ARG A 200 14.93 5.21 0.52
CA ARG A 200 15.34 6.04 1.64
C ARG A 200 15.09 7.50 1.28
N PHE A 201 14.46 8.24 2.19
CA PHE A 201 14.26 9.67 2.07
C PHE A 201 15.09 10.38 3.13
N ASP A 202 16.10 11.11 2.70
CA ASP A 202 16.96 11.93 3.55
C ASP A 202 16.36 13.34 3.64
N VAL A 203 16.02 13.80 4.85
CA VAL A 203 15.40 15.10 5.13
C VAL A 203 16.45 16.08 5.64
N SER A 204 16.54 17.25 5.00
CA SER A 204 17.42 18.35 5.40
C SER A 204 16.69 19.70 5.31
N ASP A 205 17.40 20.78 5.67
CA ASP A 205 16.90 22.14 5.51
C ASP A 205 16.69 22.54 4.04
N ASP A 206 17.27 21.83 3.08
CA ASP A 206 17.11 22.06 1.64
C ASP A 206 15.91 21.29 1.04
N GLY A 207 15.33 20.37 1.81
CA GLY A 207 14.16 19.58 1.42
C GLY A 207 14.34 18.08 1.64
N ILE A 208 13.61 17.29 0.83
CA ILE A 208 13.61 15.82 0.92
C ILE A 208 14.22 15.23 -0.34
N ARG A 209 15.36 14.53 -0.17
CA ARG A 209 16.07 13.80 -1.21
C ARG A 209 15.77 12.31 -1.14
N ASP A 210 15.37 11.72 -2.25
CA ASP A 210 15.15 10.28 -2.37
C ASP A 210 16.42 9.53 -2.82
N THR A 211 16.55 8.29 -2.40
CA THR A 211 17.55 7.34 -2.91
C THR A 211 16.94 5.95 -2.88
N PHE A 212 17.00 5.24 -3.99
CA PHE A 212 16.60 3.84 -4.03
C PHE A 212 17.73 2.93 -3.58
N ILE A 213 17.41 2.05 -2.64
CA ILE A 213 18.31 1.04 -2.10
C ILE A 213 17.81 -0.32 -2.60
N PRO A 214 18.47 -0.91 -3.61
CA PRO A 214 18.13 -2.27 -4.04
C PRO A 214 18.44 -3.26 -2.92
N LEU A 215 17.72 -4.39 -2.90
CA LEU A 215 18.07 -5.49 -2.01
C LEU A 215 19.47 -6.00 -2.35
N ALA A 216 20.27 -6.29 -1.31
CA ALA A 216 21.58 -6.88 -1.49
C ALA A 216 21.50 -8.35 -1.96
N SER A 217 20.40 -9.03 -1.58
CA SER A 217 20.10 -10.40 -1.93
C SER A 217 18.60 -10.57 -2.12
N GLU A 218 18.22 -11.35 -3.12
CA GLU A 218 16.84 -11.76 -3.36
C GLU A 218 16.66 -13.23 -2.98
N SER A 219 15.47 -13.59 -2.51
CA SER A 219 15.18 -14.98 -2.15
C SER A 219 15.22 -15.87 -3.39
N THR A 220 15.97 -16.97 -3.34
CA THR A 220 15.95 -18.03 -4.35
C THR A 220 15.07 -19.21 -3.93
N ALA A 221 14.25 -19.05 -2.89
CA ALA A 221 13.39 -20.12 -2.40
C ALA A 221 12.32 -20.46 -3.44
N ASP A 222 12.36 -21.69 -3.93
CA ASP A 222 11.29 -22.27 -4.75
C ASP A 222 10.14 -22.70 -3.83
N GLY A 223 8.95 -22.13 -4.02
CA GLY A 223 7.76 -22.48 -3.24
C GLY A 223 7.16 -21.29 -2.49
N ALA A 224 6.15 -20.68 -3.09
CA ALA A 224 5.14 -19.95 -2.34
C ALA A 224 4.06 -20.95 -1.89
N TYR A 225 3.43 -20.69 -0.73
CA TYR A 225 2.25 -21.44 -0.29
C TYR A 225 1.07 -21.14 -1.24
N GLY A 226 0.94 -21.93 -2.31
CA GLY A 226 -0.14 -21.82 -3.29
C GLY A 226 0.15 -20.89 -4.49
N PRO A 227 -0.82 -20.77 -5.42
CA PRO A 227 -0.69 -19.92 -6.60
C PRO A 227 -0.47 -18.45 -6.21
N GLY A 228 0.38 -17.75 -6.97
CA GLY A 228 0.57 -16.30 -6.81
C GLY A 228 -0.72 -15.52 -7.14
N GLY A 229 -0.83 -14.28 -6.62
CA GLY A 229 -2.02 -13.43 -6.80
C GLY A 229 -3.00 -13.54 -5.64
N HIS A 230 -4.30 -13.47 -5.96
CA HIS A 230 -5.42 -13.50 -5.00
C HIS A 230 -6.27 -14.76 -5.15
N PRO A 231 -5.70 -15.96 -5.01
CA PRO A 231 -6.51 -17.16 -4.95
C PRO A 231 -7.48 -17.05 -3.77
N ARG A 232 -8.68 -17.59 -3.97
CA ARG A 232 -9.68 -17.70 -2.91
C ARG A 232 -9.10 -18.50 -1.74
N PRO A 233 -9.57 -18.29 -0.50
CA PRO A 233 -9.05 -19.02 0.64
C PRO A 233 -9.01 -20.54 0.46
N GLU A 234 -10.04 -21.11 -0.19
CA GLU A 234 -10.14 -22.54 -0.50
C GLU A 234 -9.15 -23.05 -1.57
N GLU A 235 -8.53 -22.16 -2.35
CA GLU A 235 -7.57 -22.48 -3.42
C GLU A 235 -6.12 -22.52 -2.91
N ARG A 236 -5.89 -22.20 -1.63
CA ARG A 236 -4.56 -22.19 -1.01
C ARG A 236 -4.27 -23.48 -0.26
N ASP A 237 -3.15 -24.12 -0.60
CA ASP A 237 -2.65 -25.29 0.12
C ASP A 237 -1.74 -24.88 1.28
N TYR A 238 -2.31 -24.84 2.48
CA TYR A 238 -1.59 -24.56 3.72
C TYR A 238 -0.97 -25.79 4.39
N SER A 239 -1.11 -26.99 3.82
CA SER A 239 -0.56 -28.22 4.42
C SER A 239 0.96 -28.14 4.62
N LEU A 240 1.66 -27.47 3.68
CA LEU A 240 3.10 -27.22 3.73
C LEU A 240 3.52 -26.15 4.77
N ALA A 241 2.66 -25.16 5.05
CA ALA A 241 2.94 -24.12 6.06
C ALA A 241 2.77 -24.66 7.50
N ILE A 242 1.90 -25.65 7.66
CA ILE A 242 1.62 -26.30 8.96
C ILE A 242 2.76 -27.26 9.36
N GLU A 243 3.46 -27.89 8.42
CA GLU A 243 4.59 -28.79 8.73
C GLU A 243 5.79 -28.04 9.33
N THR A 244 6.08 -26.81 8.89
CA THR A 244 7.14 -25.96 9.48
C THR A 244 6.74 -25.48 10.88
N ALA A 245 5.48 -25.10 11.10
CA ALA A 245 4.98 -24.71 12.41
C ALA A 245 4.92 -25.86 13.44
N LYS A 246 4.94 -27.12 13.00
CA LYS A 246 5.04 -28.30 13.88
C LYS A 246 6.48 -28.61 14.31
N ASN A 247 7.47 -28.15 13.56
CA ASN A 247 8.89 -28.37 13.86
C ASN A 247 9.48 -27.26 14.77
N ASP A 248 8.83 -26.12 14.85
CA ASP A 248 9.03 -25.15 15.93
C ASP A 248 8.04 -25.47 17.06
N ALA A 249 8.55 -25.69 18.28
CA ALA A 249 7.79 -26.24 19.41
C ALA A 249 6.47 -25.47 19.69
N PRO A 250 5.41 -26.18 20.15
CA PRO A 250 4.05 -25.63 20.18
C PRO A 250 3.90 -24.49 21.20
N PHE A 251 3.29 -23.40 20.72
CA PHE A 251 2.62 -22.41 21.57
C PHE A 251 1.63 -23.14 22.48
N ARG A 252 1.86 -23.03 23.80
CA ARG A 252 0.90 -23.47 24.83
C ARG A 252 -0.17 -22.38 24.99
N PRO A 253 -1.42 -22.79 25.33
CA PRO A 253 -2.63 -21.99 25.20
C PRO A 253 -2.61 -20.67 25.97
#